data_AF-A0A2H4VDT6-F1
#
_entry.id   AF-A0A2H4VDT6-F1
#
_cell.length_a   1.000
_cell.length_b   1.000
_cell.length_c   1.000
_cell.angle_alpha   90.00
_cell.angle_beta   90.00
_cell.angle_gamma   90.00
#
_symmetry.space_group_name_H-M   'P 1'
#
loop_
_entity.id
_entity.type
_entity.pdbx_description
1 polymer ?
#
loop_
_entity_poly.entity_id
_entity_poly.type
_entity_poly.pdbx_seq_one_letter_code
_entity_poly.pdbx_strand_id
1 'polypeptide(L)'
;MTLEKLVSERNNILGELKAYEDLQLALEKIKRFNMENYGETTLKVYDTSNDPEMEEITETVVAIRIDELTDYLLKISENINQIKMAEQSETSINDSD
;
A
#
# COMPACT_ATOMS: atom_id res chain seq x y z
N MET A 1 -13.33 4.45 15.46
CA MET A 1 -12.32 5.30 14.80
C MET A 1 -13.02 6.53 14.26
N THR A 2 -12.43 7.72 14.26
CA THR A 2 -13.08 8.92 13.67
C THR A 2 -12.90 8.94 12.16
N LEU A 3 -13.80 9.61 11.43
CA LEU A 3 -13.70 9.79 9.97
C LEU A 3 -12.36 10.42 9.57
N GLU A 4 -11.90 11.43 10.32
CA GLU A 4 -10.61 12.10 10.09
C GLU A 4 -9.42 11.14 10.22
N LYS A 5 -9.44 10.25 11.23
CA LYS A 5 -8.39 9.24 11.42
C LYS A 5 -8.38 8.25 10.25
N LEU A 6 -9.55 7.78 9.82
CA LEU A 6 -9.68 6.88 8.67
C LEU A 6 -9.19 7.53 7.37
N VAL A 7 -9.48 8.82 7.15
CA VAL A 7 -9.01 9.55 5.97
C VAL A 7 -7.50 9.75 6.01
N SER A 8 -6.93 10.08 7.18
CA SER A 8 -5.49 10.18 7.35
C SER A 8 -4.80 8.84 7.09
N GLU A 9 -5.34 7.76 7.62
CA GLU A 9 -4.81 6.40 7.44
C GLU A 9 -4.88 5.95 5.99
N ARG A 10 -6.00 6.20 5.29
CA ARG A 10 -6.11 5.98 3.84
C ARG A 10 -5.00 6.70 3.07
N ASN A 11 -4.71 7.96 3.40
CA ASN A 11 -3.67 8.72 2.71
C ASN A 11 -2.27 8.16 2.98
N ASN A 12 -2.00 7.66 4.19
CA ASN A 12 -0.74 6.99 4.51
C ASN A 12 -0.59 5.70 3.69
N ILE A 13 -1.63 4.85 3.65
CA ILE A 13 -1.63 3.61 2.87
C ILE A 13 -1.40 3.89 1.38
N LEU A 14 -2.03 4.94 0.83
CA LEU A 14 -1.81 5.35 -0.56
C LEU A 14 -0.36 5.78 -0.82
N GLY A 15 0.28 6.45 0.15
CA GLY A 15 1.70 6.81 0.07
C GLY A 15 2.61 5.58 0.09
N GLU A 16 2.32 4.62 0.96
CA GLU A 16 3.06 3.36 1.04
C GLU A 16 2.90 2.51 -0.23
N LEU A 17 1.67 2.35 -0.73
CA LEU A 17 1.40 1.67 -2.00
C LEU A 17 2.23 2.26 -3.13
N LYS A 18 2.26 3.59 -3.23
CA LYS A 18 3.04 4.26 -4.27
C LYS A 18 4.54 3.94 -4.16
N ALA A 19 5.08 3.90 -2.95
CA ALA A 19 6.48 3.55 -2.72
C ALA A 19 6.79 2.10 -3.14
N TYR A 20 5.90 1.15 -2.82
CA TYR A 20 6.07 -0.25 -3.21
C TYR A 20 5.91 -0.47 -4.72
N GLU A 21 4.99 0.23 -5.39
CA GLU A 21 4.87 0.22 -6.86
C GLU A 21 6.15 0.73 -7.54
N ASP A 22 6.70 1.85 -7.04
CA ASP A 22 7.93 2.42 -7.57
C ASP A 22 9.12 1.47 -7.33
N LEU A 23 9.16 0.78 -6.18
CA LEU A 23 10.15 -0.25 -5.89
C LEU A 23 10.02 -1.45 -6.82
N GLN A 24 8.80 -1.95 -7.08
CA GLN A 24 8.56 -3.05 -8.02
C GLN A 24 9.10 -2.72 -9.42
N LEU A 25 8.78 -1.52 -9.92
CA LEU A 25 9.28 -1.04 -11.21
C LEU A 25 10.81 -0.91 -11.24
N ALA A 26 11.43 -0.50 -10.13
CA ALA A 26 12.89 -0.43 -10.03
C ALA A 26 13.52 -1.83 -10.08
N LEU A 27 12.98 -2.79 -9.32
CA LEU A 27 13.45 -4.18 -9.31
C LEU A 27 13.40 -4.80 -10.71
N GLU A 28 12.28 -4.63 -11.42
CA GLU A 28 12.12 -5.12 -12.80
C GLU A 28 13.15 -4.53 -13.76
N LYS A 29 13.42 -3.22 -13.66
CA LYS A 29 14.42 -2.53 -14.49
C LYS A 29 15.82 -3.06 -14.24
N ILE A 30 16.21 -3.25 -12.97
CA ILE A 30 17.54 -3.75 -12.62
C ILE A 30 17.67 -5.21 -13.06
N LYS A 31 16.64 -6.04 -12.87
CA LYS A 31 16.63 -7.43 -13.33
C LYS A 31 16.80 -7.53 -14.83
N ARG A 32 16.08 -6.70 -15.61
CA ARG A 32 16.23 -6.64 -17.07
C ARG A 32 17.66 -6.26 -17.47
N PHE A 33 18.21 -5.22 -16.85
CA PHE A 33 19.58 -4.80 -17.09
C PHE A 33 20.59 -5.93 -16.80
N ASN A 34 20.40 -6.65 -15.69
CA ASN A 34 21.28 -7.76 -15.31
C ASN A 34 21.21 -8.92 -16.29
N MET A 35 20.00 -9.27 -16.76
CA MET A 35 19.81 -10.29 -17.78
C MET A 35 20.48 -9.92 -19.10
N GLU A 36 20.39 -8.66 -19.52
CA GLU A 36 20.95 -8.17 -20.78
C GLU A 36 22.48 -8.09 -20.77
N ASN A 37 23.10 -7.82 -19.62
CA ASN A 37 24.53 -7.50 -19.54
C ASN A 37 25.39 -8.59 -18.89
N TYR A 38 24.82 -9.42 -18.01
CA TYR A 38 25.58 -10.35 -17.18
C TYR A 38 25.03 -11.80 -17.20
N GLY A 39 23.89 -12.04 -17.86
CA GLY A 39 23.23 -13.36 -17.87
C GLY A 39 22.63 -13.77 -16.52
N GLU A 40 22.64 -12.87 -15.54
CA GLU A 40 22.08 -13.06 -14.20
C GLU A 40 20.57 -12.79 -14.24
N THR A 41 19.76 -13.76 -13.80
CA THR A 41 18.28 -13.68 -13.86
C THR A 41 17.64 -13.33 -12.52
N THR A 42 18.41 -13.28 -11.44
CA THR A 42 17.92 -13.10 -10.08
C THR A 42 18.45 -11.80 -9.50
N LEU A 43 17.57 -11.05 -8.83
CA LEU A 43 17.93 -9.82 -8.12
C LEU A 43 17.74 -10.03 -6.61
N LYS A 44 18.78 -9.77 -5.83
CA LYS A 44 18.74 -9.76 -4.36
C LYS A 44 18.93 -8.33 -3.88
N VAL A 45 17.89 -7.74 -3.29
CA VAL A 45 17.95 -6.39 -2.70
C VAL A 45 17.75 -6.54 -1.20
N TYR A 46 18.41 -5.70 -0.41
CA TYR A 46 18.35 -5.76 1.04
C TYR A 46 17.90 -4.40 1.58
N ASP A 47 17.00 -4.40 2.56
CA ASP A 47 16.69 -3.20 3.31
C ASP A 47 17.85 -2.90 4.27
N THR A 48 18.39 -1.68 4.21
CA THR A 48 19.48 -1.22 5.08
C THR A 48 19.04 -0.14 6.06
N SER A 49 17.74 0.18 6.12
CA SER A 49 17.21 1.30 6.91
C SER A 49 17.23 1.03 8.43
N ASN A 50 17.21 -0.23 8.87
CA ASN A 50 17.08 -0.62 10.28
C ASN A 50 17.90 -1.87 10.70
N ASP A 51 19.24 -1.84 10.60
CA ASP A 51 20.18 -2.73 11.36
C ASP A 51 20.07 -4.28 11.11
N PRO A 52 20.79 -5.16 11.85
CA PRO A 52 21.84 -6.07 11.36
C PRO A 52 21.39 -7.40 10.72
N GLU A 53 20.09 -7.66 10.61
CA GLU A 53 19.55 -8.77 9.82
C GLU A 53 19.00 -8.18 8.53
N MET A 54 19.85 -8.14 7.49
CA MET A 54 19.43 -7.70 6.15
C MET A 54 18.22 -8.53 5.69
N GLU A 55 17.03 -7.92 5.72
CA GLU A 55 15.84 -8.52 5.14
C GLU A 55 15.98 -8.48 3.60
N GLU A 56 15.94 -9.66 2.97
CA GLU A 56 15.98 -9.77 1.52
C GLU A 56 14.64 -9.31 0.92
N ILE A 57 14.64 -8.12 0.33
CA ILE A 57 13.54 -7.62 -0.49
C ILE A 57 13.63 -8.29 -1.86
N THR A 58 12.69 -9.20 -2.11
CA THR A 58 12.48 -9.84 -3.40
C THR A 58 11.24 -9.27 -4.09
N GLU A 59 11.09 -9.51 -5.41
CA GLU A 59 9.86 -9.18 -6.15
C GLU A 59 8.62 -9.79 -5.49
N THR A 60 8.75 -11.00 -4.92
CA THR A 60 7.66 -11.68 -4.20
C THR A 60 7.27 -10.95 -2.92
N VAL A 61 8.24 -10.48 -2.13
CA VAL A 61 7.97 -9.71 -0.91
C VAL A 61 7.26 -8.41 -1.25
N VAL A 62 7.70 -7.71 -2.29
CA VAL A 62 7.05 -6.47 -2.75
C VAL A 62 5.61 -6.74 -3.21
N ALA A 63 5.38 -7.80 -3.99
CA ALA A 63 4.04 -8.17 -4.45
C ALA A 63 3.09 -8.48 -3.27
N ILE A 64 3.56 -9.25 -2.28
CA ILE A 64 2.78 -9.57 -1.07
C ILE A 64 2.42 -8.27 -0.31
N ARG A 65 3.37 -7.33 -0.18
CA ARG A 65 3.10 -6.05 0.50
C ARG A 65 2.08 -5.19 -0.23
N ILE A 66 2.11 -5.16 -1.57
CA ILE A 66 1.10 -4.45 -2.37
C ILE A 66 -0.29 -5.06 -2.14
N ASP A 67 -0.40 -6.39 -2.14
CA ASP A 67 -1.67 -7.09 -1.89
C ASP A 67 -2.22 -6.77 -0.49
N GLU A 68 -1.38 -6.89 0.55
CA GLU A 68 -1.75 -6.58 1.94
C GLU A 68 -2.24 -5.12 2.11
N LEU A 69 -1.53 -4.16 1.52
CA LEU A 69 -1.88 -2.75 1.58
C LEU A 69 -3.17 -2.45 0.80
N THR A 70 -3.40 -3.14 -0.32
CA THR A 70 -4.61 -3.00 -1.14
C THR A 70 -5.83 -3.52 -0.40
N ASP A 71 -5.74 -4.70 0.21
CA ASP A 71 -6.80 -5.26 1.06
C ASP A 71 -7.10 -4.34 2.24
N TYR A 72 -6.06 -3.77 2.85
CA TYR A 72 -6.26 -2.84 3.95
C TYR A 72 -6.94 -1.54 3.51
N LEU A 73 -6.55 -1.01 2.35
CA LEU A 73 -7.17 0.18 1.75
C LEU A 73 -8.66 -0.04 1.47
N LEU A 74 -9.05 -1.23 0.98
CA LEU A 74 -10.45 -1.60 0.76
C LEU A 74 -11.24 -1.55 2.06
N LYS A 75 -10.74 -2.18 3.13
CA LYS A 75 -11.38 -2.17 4.44
C LYS A 75 -11.53 -0.76 5.02
N ILE A 76 -10.51 0.08 4.88
CA ILE A 76 -10.59 1.49 5.32
C ILE A 76 -11.64 2.26 4.51
N SER A 77 -11.72 2.01 3.21
CA SER A 77 -12.69 2.66 2.32
C SER A 77 -14.13 2.26 2.66
N GLU A 78 -14.37 0.98 2.96
CA GLU A 78 -15.67 0.48 3.44
C GLU A 78 -16.08 1.16 4.75
N ASN A 79 -15.17 1.25 5.72
CA ASN A 79 -15.45 1.92 7.00
C ASN A 79 -15.79 3.40 6.81
N ILE A 80 -15.08 4.11 5.92
CA ILE A 80 -15.38 5.50 5.58
C ILE A 80 -16.78 5.62 4.99
N ASN A 81 -17.15 4.73 4.07
CA ASN A 81 -18.45 4.75 3.42
C ASN A 81 -19.58 4.48 4.41
N GLN A 82 -19.42 3.51 5.31
CA GLN A 82 -20.40 3.20 6.35
C GLN A 82 -20.69 4.41 7.26
N ILE A 83 -19.64 5.12 7.69
CA ILE A 83 -19.80 6.32 8.54
C ILE A 83 -20.54 7.43 7.77
N LYS A 84 -20.13 7.70 6.53
CA LYS A 84 -20.77 8.74 5.71
C LYS A 84 -22.25 8.44 5.43
N MET A 85 -22.59 7.18 5.19
CA MET A 85 -23.98 6.77 5.00
C MET A 85 -24.80 6.95 6.29
N ALA A 86 -24.24 6.59 7.45
CA ALA A 86 -24.89 6.78 8.74
C ALA A 86 -25.20 8.26 9.02
N GLU A 87 -24.22 9.15 8.80
CA GLU A 87 -24.38 10.60 8.96
C GLU A 87 -25.45 11.19 8.03
N GLN A 88 -25.54 10.71 6.77
CA GLN A 88 -26.56 11.14 5.82
C GLN A 88 -27.98 10.70 6.22
N SER A 89 -28.13 9.48 6.72
CA SER A 89 -29.42 8.99 7.21
C SER A 89 -29.93 9.78 8.43
N GLU A 90 -29.05 10.20 9.35
CA GLU A 90 -29.44 11.01 10.51
C GLU A 90 -29.85 12.43 10.11
N THR A 91 -29.17 13.03 9.13
CA THR A 91 -29.50 14.39 8.63
C THR A 91 -30.86 14.41 7.92
N SER A 92 -31.17 13.37 7.15
CA SER A 92 -32.43 13.24 6.40
C SER A 92 -33.68 13.12 7.29
N ILE A 93 -33.52 12.61 8.52
CA ILE A 93 -34.61 12.44 9.48
C ILE A 93 -34.92 13.78 10.19
N ASN A 94 -33.90 14.58 10.49
CA ASN A 94 -34.06 15.86 11.21
C ASN A 94 -34.59 17.00 10.34
N ASP A 95 -34.45 16.95 9.02
CA ASP A 95 -35.00 17.95 8.09
C ASP A 95 -36.49 17.74 7.76
N SER A 96 -37.13 16.71 8.35
CA SER A 96 -38.52 16.31 8.09
C SER A 96 -39.51 16.63 9.23
N ASP A 97 -39.05 17.29 10.30
CA ASP A 97 -39.86 17.77 11.45
C ASP A 97 -39.98 19.32 11.45
#